data_AF-D8TN56-F1
#
_entry.id   AF-D8TN56-F1
#
_cell.length_a   1.000
_cell.length_b   1.000
_cell.length_c   1.000
_cell.angle_alpha   90.00
_cell.angle_beta   90.00
_cell.angle_gamma   90.00
#
_symmetry.space_group_name_H-M   'P 1'
#
loop_
_entity.id
_entity.type
_entity.pdbx_description
1 polymer ?
#
loop_
_entity_poly.entity_id
_entity_poly.type
_entity_poly.pdbx_seq_one_letter_code
_entity_poly.pdbx_strand_id
1 'polypeptide(L)'
;MSASGARPKSVQDVRNLLYRRFRVTLVSGRVLEGDFTCLDRQGNIILSNTFEQVTTAPGREGRHMGLVLVPTNQQQKVELQATLEEEMSMLQLVESYAAAPRQEAVA
;
A
#
# COMPACT_ATOMS: atom_id res chain seq x y z
N MET A 1 18.10 -33.76 -0.47
CA MET A 1 18.30 -32.78 0.62
C MET A 1 18.30 -31.38 0.01
N SER A 2 17.12 -30.78 -0.16
CA SER A 2 16.99 -29.43 -0.72
C SER A 2 16.95 -28.43 0.43
N ALA A 3 17.95 -27.55 0.46
CA ALA A 3 18.16 -26.57 1.50
C ALA A 3 16.89 -25.74 1.76
N SER A 4 16.53 -25.64 3.05
CA SER A 4 15.61 -24.66 3.60
C SER A 4 16.21 -23.25 3.42
N GLY A 5 16.15 -22.72 2.20
CA GLY A 5 16.55 -21.35 1.89
C GLY A 5 15.46 -20.39 2.34
N ALA A 6 15.58 -19.85 3.55
CA ALA A 6 14.69 -18.80 4.03
C ALA A 6 14.72 -17.63 3.03
N ARG A 7 13.59 -17.38 2.37
CA ARG A 7 13.49 -16.29 1.38
C ARG A 7 13.73 -14.96 2.09
N PRO A 8 14.36 -13.97 1.43
CA PRO A 8 14.62 -12.67 2.03
C PRO A 8 13.34 -12.08 2.60
N LYS A 9 13.42 -11.46 3.79
CA LYS A 9 12.26 -10.89 4.50
C LYS A 9 11.46 -9.94 3.60
N SER A 10 12.15 -9.09 2.83
CA SER A 10 11.55 -8.17 1.86
C SER A 10 10.67 -8.86 0.82
N VAL A 11 11.05 -10.05 0.35
CA VAL A 11 10.25 -10.82 -0.62
C VAL A 11 9.00 -11.38 0.04
N GLN A 12 9.06 -11.74 1.32
CA GLN A 12 7.90 -12.19 2.08
C GLN A 12 6.96 -11.01 2.36
N ASP A 13 7.49 -9.87 2.76
CA ASP A 13 6.73 -8.65 3.02
C ASP A 13 5.98 -8.20 1.76
N VAL A 14 6.65 -8.14 0.60
CA VAL A 14 6.00 -7.80 -0.68
C VAL A 14 4.92 -8.82 -1.06
N ARG A 15 5.11 -10.11 -0.77
CA ARG A 15 4.07 -11.12 -1.02
C ARG A 15 2.83 -10.89 -0.17
N ASN A 16 2.99 -10.46 1.08
CA ASN A 16 1.87 -10.17 1.96
C ASN A 16 1.07 -8.93 1.50
N LEU A 17 1.67 -8.09 0.65
CA LEU A 17 1.00 -6.94 0.05
C LEU A 17 0.19 -7.29 -1.21
N LEU A 18 0.38 -8.48 -1.80
CA LEU A 18 -0.32 -8.88 -3.03
C LEU A 18 -1.84 -8.84 -2.85
N TYR A 19 -2.52 -8.38 -3.90
CA TYR A 19 -3.96 -8.16 -4.00
C TYR A 19 -4.52 -7.14 -3.01
N ARG A 20 -3.65 -6.42 -2.28
CA ARG A 20 -4.06 -5.29 -1.45
C ARG A 20 -4.26 -4.05 -2.31
N ARG A 21 -5.20 -3.22 -1.89
CA ARG A 21 -5.52 -1.95 -2.55
C ARG A 21 -4.38 -0.95 -2.33
N PHE A 22 -3.78 -0.47 -3.41
CA PHE A 22 -2.74 0.54 -3.41
C PHE A 22 -3.27 1.83 -4.01
N ARG A 23 -2.86 2.96 -3.43
CA ARG A 23 -3.03 4.30 -3.99
C ARG A 23 -1.67 4.81 -4.42
N VAL A 24 -1.53 5.13 -5.70
CA VAL A 24 -0.29 5.59 -6.31
C VAL A 24 -0.49 6.98 -6.88
N THR A 25 0.19 7.96 -6.30
CA THR A 25 0.26 9.32 -6.84
C THR A 25 1.37 9.36 -7.87
N LEU A 26 1.02 9.73 -9.10
CA LEU A 26 1.97 9.87 -10.20
C LEU A 26 2.66 11.23 -10.16
N VAL A 27 3.85 11.34 -10.75
CA VAL A 27 4.57 12.63 -10.89
C VAL A 27 3.74 13.68 -11.62
N SER A 28 2.84 13.27 -12.53
CA SER A 28 1.88 14.16 -13.19
C SER A 28 0.80 14.76 -12.26
N GLY A 29 0.71 14.32 -11.01
CA GLY A 29 -0.35 14.69 -10.06
C GLY A 29 -1.61 13.81 -10.13
N ARG A 30 -1.71 12.92 -11.12
CA ARG A 30 -2.81 11.95 -11.24
C ARG A 30 -2.69 10.87 -10.17
N VAL A 31 -3.83 10.35 -9.71
CA VAL A 31 -3.88 9.32 -8.67
C VAL A 31 -4.49 8.05 -9.24
N LEU A 32 -3.78 6.93 -9.09
CA LEU A 32 -4.25 5.61 -9.45
C LEU A 32 -4.58 4.82 -8.19
N GLU A 33 -5.73 4.16 -8.17
CA GLU A 33 -6.10 3.22 -7.12
C GLU A 33 -6.40 1.86 -7.74
N GLY A 34 -5.75 0.81 -7.27
CA GLY A 34 -5.93 -0.54 -7.81
C GLY A 34 -5.33 -1.60 -6.92
N ASP A 35 -5.49 -2.86 -7.31
CA ASP A 35 -5.04 -4.01 -6.52
C ASP A 35 -3.60 -4.37 -6.93
N PHE A 36 -2.69 -4.36 -5.95
CA PHE A 36 -1.27 -4.62 -6.17
C PHE A 36 -1.04 -6.06 -6.62
N THR A 37 -0.65 -6.26 -7.88
CA THR A 37 -0.54 -7.59 -8.47
C THR A 37 0.91 -8.03 -8.65
N CYS A 38 1.81 -7.08 -8.92
CA CYS A 38 3.20 -7.41 -9.17
C CYS A 38 4.13 -6.24 -8.82
N LEU A 39 5.34 -6.59 -8.38
CA LEU A 39 6.49 -5.71 -8.28
C LEU A 39 7.67 -6.42 -8.95
N ASP A 40 8.29 -5.77 -9.92
CA ASP A 40 9.49 -6.29 -10.57
C ASP A 40 10.78 -5.84 -9.86
N ARG A 41 11.93 -6.33 -10.34
CA ARG A 41 13.25 -5.99 -9.80
C ARG A 41 13.62 -4.51 -10.00
N GLN A 42 13.03 -3.84 -11.00
CA GLN A 42 13.28 -2.42 -11.30
C GLN A 42 12.38 -1.48 -10.46
N GLY A 43 11.43 -2.05 -9.72
CA GLY A 43 10.48 -1.30 -8.90
C GLY A 43 9.19 -0.93 -9.64
N ASN A 44 8.98 -1.42 -10.86
CA ASN A 44 7.74 -1.16 -11.57
C ASN A 44 6.60 -1.94 -10.90
N ILE A 45 5.46 -1.30 -10.77
CA ILE A 45 4.27 -1.86 -10.12
C ILE A 45 3.22 -2.19 -11.17
N ILE A 46 2.56 -3.34 -11.05
CA ILE A 46 1.35 -3.65 -11.81
C ILE A 46 0.15 -3.61 -10.88
N LEU A 47 -0.85 -2.81 -11.25
CA LEU A 47 -2.14 -2.71 -10.57
C LEU A 47 -3.24 -3.33 -11.45
N SER A 48 -4.10 -4.15 -10.87
CA SER A 48 -5.35 -4.61 -11.49
C SER A 48 -6.55 -3.85 -10.96
N ASN A 49 -7.70 -3.94 -11.65
CA ASN A 49 -8.94 -3.23 -11.28
C ASN A 49 -8.71 -1.73 -11.01
N THR A 50 -7.81 -1.13 -11.79
CA THR A 50 -7.30 0.20 -11.53
C THR A 50 -8.32 1.25 -11.92
N PHE A 51 -8.45 2.26 -11.07
CA PHE A 51 -9.24 3.46 -11.26
C PHE A 51 -8.33 4.68 -11.17
N GLU A 52 -8.37 5.52 -12.20
CA GLU A 52 -7.66 6.80 -12.23
C GLU A 52 -8.60 7.92 -11.75
N GLN A 53 -8.17 8.66 -10.74
CA GLN A 53 -8.78 9.91 -10.31
C GLN A 53 -8.03 11.08 -10.94
N VAL A 54 -8.74 11.82 -11.79
CA VAL A 54 -8.25 13.07 -12.39
C VAL A 54 -8.97 14.22 -11.71
N THR A 55 -8.20 15.13 -11.09
CA THR A 55 -8.76 16.37 -10.56
C THR A 55 -8.68 17.43 -11.65
N THR A 56 -9.80 17.71 -12.30
CA THR A 56 -9.94 18.77 -13.32
C THR A 56 -10.95 19.79 -12.82
N ALA A 57 -10.60 21.06 -12.66
CA ALA A 57 -11.60 22.07 -12.30
C ALA A 57 -12.75 22.08 -13.33
N PRO A 58 -14.03 21.95 -12.93
CA PRO A 58 -14.61 22.13 -11.59
C PRO A 58 -14.90 20.85 -10.77
N GLY A 59 -14.37 19.67 -11.11
CA GLY A 59 -14.71 18.41 -10.46
C GLY A 59 -13.59 17.36 -10.34
N ARG A 60 -14.00 16.16 -9.94
CA ARG A 60 -13.16 14.95 -9.97
C ARG A 60 -13.78 13.99 -10.97
N GLU A 61 -13.03 13.67 -12.00
CA GLU A 61 -13.41 12.66 -12.98
C GLU A 61 -12.66 11.36 -12.69
N GLY A 62 -13.34 10.25 -12.95
CA GLY A 62 -12.88 8.92 -12.62
C GLY A 62 -12.90 8.02 -13.85
N ARG A 63 -11.82 7.29 -14.11
CA ARG A 63 -11.75 6.35 -15.23
C ARG A 63 -11.30 4.97 -14.79
N HIS A 64 -12.07 3.94 -15.14
CA HIS A 64 -11.61 2.55 -15.03
C HIS A 64 -10.59 2.23 -16.12
N MET A 65 -9.44 1.71 -15.71
CA MET A 65 -8.33 1.36 -16.60
C MET A 65 -8.07 -0.16 -16.68
N GLY A 66 -8.56 -0.94 -15.72
CA GLY A 66 -8.30 -2.37 -15.67
C GLY A 66 -6.88 -2.66 -15.19
N LEU A 67 -6.00 -3.13 -16.09
CA LEU A 67 -4.61 -3.48 -15.77
C LEU A 67 -3.68 -2.31 -16.15
N VAL A 68 -2.88 -1.85 -15.21
CA VAL A 68 -1.97 -0.70 -15.39
C VAL A 68 -0.57 -1.04 -14.90
N LEU A 69 0.43 -0.77 -15.74
CA LEU A 69 1.83 -0.72 -15.35
C LEU A 69 2.16 0.70 -14.89
N VAL A 70 2.73 0.83 -13.69
CA VAL A 70 3.22 2.09 -13.13
C VAL A 70 4.75 2.03 -13.06
N PRO A 71 5.46 2.68 -13.99
CA PRO A 71 6.91 2.73 -13.99
C PRO A 71 7.47 3.41 -12.74
N THR A 72 8.62 2.95 -12.23
CA THR A 72 9.25 3.52 -11.03
C THR A 72 9.47 5.03 -11.12
N ASN A 73 9.84 5.55 -12.30
CA ASN A 73 10.09 6.97 -12.53
C ASN A 73 8.81 7.83 -12.56
N GLN A 74 7.62 7.22 -12.60
CA GLN A 74 6.34 7.92 -12.52
C GLN A 74 5.75 7.86 -11.10
N GLN A 75 6.32 7.07 -10.19
CA GLN A 75 5.81 6.92 -8.83
C GLN A 75 6.28 8.10 -7.95
N GLN A 76 5.37 9.00 -7.59
CA GLN A 76 5.65 10.08 -6.65
C GLN A 76 5.39 9.63 -5.20
N LYS A 77 4.31 8.87 -4.97
CA LYS A 77 3.95 8.31 -3.67
C LYS A 77 3.19 7.00 -3.86
N VAL A 78 3.50 5.99 -3.06
CA VAL A 78 2.82 4.69 -3.06
C VAL A 78 2.32 4.40 -1.66
N GLU A 79 1.02 4.18 -1.52
CA GLU A 79 0.34 4.04 -0.24
C GLU A 79 -0.49 2.76 -0.22
N LEU A 80 -0.28 1.92 0.79
CA LEU A 80 -1.19 0.82 1.10
C LEU A 80 -2.47 1.40 1.71
N GLN A 81 -3.62 1.04 1.16
CA GLN A 81 -4.91 1.36 1.79
C GLN A 81 -5.25 0.28 2.83
N ALA A 82 -5.50 0.71 4.05
CA ALA A 82 -6.00 -0.16 5.11
C ALA A 82 -7.49 -0.44 4.89
N THR A 83 -7.92 -1.64 5.26
CA THR A 83 -9.34 -1.96 5.38
C THR A 83 -9.90 -1.31 6.65
N LEU A 84 -11.22 -1.12 6.72
CA LEU A 84 -11.86 -0.56 7.91
C LEU A 84 -11.57 -1.42 9.14
N GLU A 85 -11.54 -2.75 8.99
CA GLU A 85 -11.23 -3.69 10.07
C GLU A 85 -9.81 -3.49 10.60
N GLU A 86 -8.84 -3.25 9.72
CA GLU A 86 -7.46 -2.98 10.10
C GLU A 86 -7.30 -1.61 10.75
N GLU A 87 -7.99 -0.59 10.24
CA GLU A 87 -8.04 0.73 10.88
C GLU A 87 -8.61 0.64 12.30
N MET A 88 -9.72 -0.08 12.49
CA MET A 88 -10.28 -0.34 13.82
C MET A 88 -9.31 -1.11 14.71
N SER A 89 -8.66 -2.14 14.18
CA SER A 89 -7.67 -2.94 14.93
C SER A 89 -6.48 -2.08 15.37
N MET A 90 -6.00 -1.19 14.49
CA MET A 90 -4.93 -0.24 14.83
C MET A 90 -5.38 0.75 15.91
N LEU A 91 -6.60 1.28 15.83
CA LEU A 91 -7.15 2.19 16.84
C LEU A 91 -7.23 1.51 18.22
N GLN A 92 -7.75 0.27 18.29
CA GLN A 92 -7.80 -0.50 19.54
C GLN A 92 -6.41 -0.73 20.14
N LEU A 93 -5.43 -1.03 19.28
CA LEU A 93 -4.05 -1.20 19.71
C LEU A 93 -3.51 0.10 20.33
N VAL A 94 -3.71 1.25 19.67
CA VAL A 94 -3.28 2.56 20.17
C VAL A 94 -3.95 2.91 21.50
N GLU A 95 -5.25 2.66 21.65
CA GLU A 95 -5.98 2.86 22.91
C GLU A 95 -5.42 1.98 24.02
N SER A 96 -5.10 0.71 23.73
CA SER A 96 -4.51 -0.21 24.70
C SER A 96 -3.12 0.23 25.17
N TYR A 97 -2.30 0.78 24.27
CA TYR A 97 -1.00 1.37 24.62
C TYR A 97 -1.16 2.64 25.46
N ALA A 98 -2.16 3.47 25.15
CA ALA A 98 -2.44 4.68 25.92
C ALA A 98 -2.98 4.37 27.33
N ALA A 99 -3.73 3.28 27.47
CA ALA A 99 -4.30 2.83 28.75
C ALA A 99 -3.32 2.04 29.62
N ALA A 100 -2.19 1.57 29.08
CA ALA A 100 -1.19 0.84 29.85
C ALA A 100 -0.55 1.76 30.93
N PRO A 101 -0.55 1.36 32.21
CA PRO A 101 0.11 2.15 33.25
C PRO A 101 1.59 2.21 32.91
N ARG A 102 2.12 3.44 32.75
CA ARG A 102 3.57 3.66 32.71
C ARG A 102 4.12 3.13 34.03
N GLN A 103 4.82 2.00 34.00
CA GLN A 103 5.61 1.58 35.16
C GLN A 103 6.66 2.67 35.37
N GLU A 104 6.39 3.59 36.29
CA GLU A 104 7.41 4.48 36.83
C GLU A 104 8.46 3.57 37.47
N ALA A 105 9.63 3.54 36.84
CA ALA A 105 10.79 2.85 37.37
C ALA A 105 11.11 3.49 38.72
N VAL A 106 10.77 2.78 39.79
CA VAL A 106 11.19 3.11 41.16
C VAL A 106 12.71 2.96 41.19
N ALA A 107 13.39 4.11 41.33
CA ALA A 107 14.83 4.22 41.56
C ALA A 107 15.19 3.89 43.01
#